data_AF-A0A2W4J1D0-F1
#
_entry.id   AF-A0A2W4J1D0-F1
#
_cell.length_a   1.000
_cell.length_b   1.000
_cell.length_c   1.000
_cell.angle_alpha   90.00
_cell.angle_beta   90.00
_cell.angle_gamma   90.00
#
_symmetry.space_group_name_H-M   'P 1'
#
loop_
_entity.id
_entity.type
_entity.pdbx_description
1 polymer ?
#
loop_
_entity_poly.entity_id
_entity_poly.type
_entity_poly.pdbx_seq_one_letter_code
_entity_poly.pdbx_strand_id
1 'polypeptide(L)'
;MLAPVLAARAAVELARLGELPLDRAALEEEIRQKKLVLALGGGGGTAWVHLGAFRLLEEEGLRPALIAGASMGAVLGLLRARSAVYDQGQVVHTVRSLRLSTIFRSGAAEGRYGLPGALRLRLPSEVLPGAEEGLRFSDLPIPLVVAITGLRKEELPRPVSFYRRLLPANLFARRRILPRSWQALAEAASELVRTRGLLALRVGGVGGTTELDPLDAVGFSCALPGLIQYEVPEDPRRQRSIGRLLEAHGIGWLLDGGLTDNVPARAAWQAVQEGTIGSRNALILALDGFSPRLSSGIWIPLQRIARENVRRSLEYAHAVVTYSRTLSPTEILPSLGGLIRAIDLGRSQLAHQMPLVRKLTSPLPPLPHVASTRVRMAV
;
A
#
# COMPACT_ATOMS: atom_id res chain seq x y z
N MET A 1 -9.17 -33.40 26.85
CA MET A 1 -9.31 -32.60 28.09
C MET A 1 -9.51 -31.10 27.88
N LEU A 2 -9.14 -30.50 26.73
CA LEU A 2 -9.32 -29.05 26.48
C LEU A 2 -10.76 -28.62 26.13
N ALA A 3 -11.55 -29.49 25.51
CA ALA A 3 -12.89 -29.15 25.02
C ALA A 3 -13.88 -28.69 26.12
N PRO A 4 -13.98 -29.35 27.30
CA PRO A 4 -14.87 -28.91 28.37
C PRO A 4 -14.48 -27.55 28.95
N VAL A 5 -13.17 -27.31 29.09
CA VAL A 5 -12.62 -26.04 29.60
C VAL A 5 -12.89 -24.90 28.62
N LEU A 6 -12.70 -25.14 27.32
CA LEU A 6 -13.02 -24.18 26.26
C LEU A 6 -14.52 -23.88 26.19
N ALA A 7 -15.38 -24.91 26.34
CA ALA A 7 -16.83 -24.74 26.35
C ALA A 7 -17.31 -23.93 27.56
N ALA A 8 -16.80 -24.22 28.76
CA ALA A 8 -17.11 -23.45 29.97
C ALA A 8 -16.66 -21.99 29.86
N ARG A 9 -15.44 -21.75 29.34
CA ARG A 9 -14.92 -20.40 29.11
C ARG A 9 -15.73 -19.63 28.06
N ALA A 10 -16.13 -20.29 26.97
CA ALA A 10 -16.99 -19.70 25.94
C ALA A 10 -18.38 -19.34 26.50
N ALA A 11 -18.98 -20.19 27.34
CA ALA A 11 -20.27 -19.91 27.96
C ALA A 11 -20.21 -18.70 28.91
N VAL A 12 -19.13 -18.56 29.69
CA VAL A 12 -18.93 -17.40 30.59
C VAL A 12 -18.75 -16.11 29.78
N GLU A 13 -17.96 -16.13 28.70
CA GLU A 13 -17.81 -14.94 27.86
C GLU A 13 -19.09 -14.60 27.08
N LEU A 14 -19.83 -15.59 26.60
CA LEU A 14 -21.15 -15.37 25.97
C LEU A 14 -22.16 -14.74 26.94
N ALA A 15 -22.16 -15.15 28.21
CA ALA A 15 -23.01 -14.55 29.24
C ALA A 15 -22.64 -13.06 29.48
N ARG A 16 -21.34 -12.75 29.57
CA ARG A 16 -20.85 -11.37 29.69
C ARG A 16 -21.21 -10.50 28.48
N LEU A 17 -21.12 -11.07 27.27
CA LEU A 17 -21.51 -10.37 26.04
C LEU A 17 -23.01 -10.03 26.03
N GLY A 18 -23.85 -10.83 26.68
CA GLY A 18 -25.29 -10.57 26.82
C GLY A 18 -25.65 -9.43 27.79
N GLU A 19 -24.74 -9.02 28.67
CA GLU A 19 -24.92 -7.89 29.58
C GLU A 19 -24.49 -6.56 28.95
N LEU A 20 -23.71 -6.60 27.86
CA LEU A 20 -23.30 -5.42 27.13
C LEU A 20 -24.44 -4.94 26.22
N PRO A 21 -24.60 -3.62 26.02
CA PRO A 21 -25.57 -3.06 25.07
C PRO A 21 -25.09 -3.24 23.62
N LEU A 22 -24.73 -4.47 23.25
CA LEU A 22 -24.24 -4.84 21.93
C LEU A 22 -25.36 -5.54 21.17
N ASP A 23 -25.55 -5.15 19.91
CA ASP A 23 -26.36 -5.94 19.00
C ASP A 23 -25.68 -7.29 18.76
N ARG A 24 -26.36 -8.36 19.18
CA ARG A 24 -25.88 -9.74 19.04
C ARG A 24 -25.65 -10.11 17.58
N ALA A 25 -26.49 -9.62 16.66
CA ALA A 25 -26.34 -9.91 15.23
C ALA A 25 -25.04 -9.28 14.69
N ALA A 26 -24.79 -8.00 15.01
CA ALA A 26 -23.55 -7.33 14.66
C ALA A 26 -22.30 -8.00 15.26
N LEU A 27 -22.39 -8.46 16.51
CA LEU A 27 -21.30 -9.19 17.17
C LEU A 27 -21.03 -10.56 16.52
N GLU A 28 -22.08 -11.32 16.21
CA GLU A 28 -21.96 -12.60 15.51
C GLU A 28 -21.39 -12.41 14.10
N GLU A 29 -21.82 -11.38 13.37
CA GLU A 29 -21.24 -11.00 12.08
C GLU A 29 -19.76 -10.68 12.22
N GLU A 30 -19.40 -9.78 13.15
CA GLU A 30 -18.02 -9.37 13.37
C GLU A 30 -17.14 -10.57 13.73
N ILE A 31 -17.55 -11.46 14.63
CA ILE A 31 -16.71 -12.61 15.03
C ILE A 31 -16.55 -13.62 13.88
N ARG A 32 -17.63 -13.88 13.14
CA ARG A 32 -17.69 -14.98 12.18
C ARG A 32 -17.12 -14.60 10.82
N GLN A 33 -17.28 -13.35 10.40
CA GLN A 33 -16.94 -12.91 9.06
C GLN A 33 -15.69 -12.03 9.09
N LYS A 34 -14.62 -12.50 8.44
CA LYS A 34 -13.41 -11.69 8.26
C LYS A 34 -13.57 -10.81 7.04
N LYS A 35 -13.34 -9.52 7.20
CA LYS A 35 -13.23 -8.58 6.07
C LYS A 35 -11.84 -8.69 5.43
N LEU A 36 -11.77 -8.89 4.11
CA LEU A 36 -10.50 -8.93 3.40
C LEU A 36 -9.87 -7.52 3.34
N VAL A 37 -8.60 -7.42 3.67
CA VAL A 37 -7.81 -6.19 3.60
C VAL A 37 -6.54 -6.47 2.82
N LEU A 38 -6.20 -5.60 1.87
CA LEU A 38 -5.01 -5.75 1.04
C LEU A 38 -3.91 -4.79 1.47
N ALA A 39 -2.69 -5.28 1.62
CA ALA A 39 -1.49 -4.46 1.75
C ALA A 39 -0.61 -4.63 0.50
N LEU A 40 -0.53 -3.58 -0.32
CA LEU A 40 0.06 -3.60 -1.65
C LEU A 40 1.47 -3.05 -1.63
N GLY A 41 2.43 -3.93 -1.92
CA GLY A 41 3.83 -3.60 -1.97
C GLY A 41 4.20 -2.66 -3.14
N GLY A 42 5.20 -1.80 -2.91
CA GLY A 42 5.84 -1.00 -3.94
C GLY A 42 6.78 -1.80 -4.87
N GLY A 43 7.69 -1.09 -5.56
CA GLY A 43 8.72 -1.73 -6.41
C GLY A 43 8.72 -1.36 -7.89
N GLY A 44 8.02 -0.28 -8.27
CA GLY A 44 7.94 0.18 -9.67
C GLY A 44 7.21 -0.86 -10.54
N GLY A 45 7.81 -1.24 -11.67
CA GLY A 45 7.20 -2.17 -12.62
C GLY A 45 6.89 -3.56 -12.06
N THR A 46 7.48 -3.96 -10.93
CA THR A 46 7.16 -5.25 -10.32
C THR A 46 5.72 -5.32 -9.80
N ALA A 47 5.14 -4.19 -9.38
CA ALA A 47 3.82 -4.11 -8.75
C ALA A 47 2.67 -4.40 -9.73
N TRP A 48 2.91 -4.41 -11.05
CA TRP A 48 1.88 -4.76 -12.05
C TRP A 48 1.26 -6.15 -11.84
N VAL A 49 1.95 -7.05 -11.12
CA VAL A 49 1.38 -8.35 -10.71
C VAL A 49 0.16 -8.23 -9.80
N HIS A 50 0.00 -7.10 -9.09
CA HIS A 50 -1.17 -6.86 -8.24
C HIS A 50 -2.48 -6.82 -9.05
N LEU A 51 -2.43 -6.44 -10.34
CA LEU A 51 -3.61 -6.51 -11.21
C LEU A 51 -4.13 -7.94 -11.40
N GLY A 52 -3.21 -8.91 -11.47
CA GLY A 52 -3.56 -10.33 -11.48
C GLY A 52 -4.19 -10.80 -10.18
N ALA A 53 -3.72 -10.24 -9.06
CA ALA A 53 -4.31 -10.49 -7.74
C ALA A 53 -5.74 -9.94 -7.65
N PHE A 54 -5.97 -8.69 -8.07
CA PHE A 54 -7.30 -8.08 -8.09
C PHE A 54 -8.27 -8.89 -8.94
N ARG A 55 -7.85 -9.32 -10.13
CA ARG A 55 -8.65 -10.15 -11.02
C ARG A 55 -9.08 -11.45 -10.34
N LEU A 56 -8.12 -12.17 -9.75
CA LEU A 56 -8.41 -13.45 -9.11
C LEU A 56 -9.32 -13.29 -7.89
N LEU A 57 -9.06 -12.29 -7.05
CA LEU A 57 -9.92 -12.01 -5.89
C LEU A 57 -11.35 -11.66 -6.30
N GLU A 58 -11.53 -10.89 -7.38
CA GLU A 58 -12.85 -10.55 -7.90
C GLU A 58 -13.61 -11.79 -8.42
N GLU A 59 -12.94 -12.66 -9.18
CA GLU A 59 -13.51 -13.93 -9.66
C GLU A 59 -13.93 -14.88 -8.52
N GLU A 60 -13.30 -14.72 -7.35
CA GLU A 60 -13.57 -15.48 -6.13
C GLU A 60 -14.63 -14.83 -5.24
N GLY A 61 -15.20 -13.69 -5.67
CA GLY A 61 -16.16 -12.92 -4.88
C GLY A 61 -15.55 -12.25 -3.64
N LEU A 62 -14.21 -12.14 -3.58
CA LEU A 62 -13.48 -11.58 -2.45
C LEU A 62 -13.12 -10.11 -2.71
N ARG A 63 -14.09 -9.24 -2.50
CA ARG A 63 -13.87 -7.78 -2.56
C ARG A 63 -13.12 -7.29 -1.31
N PRO A 64 -12.07 -6.47 -1.45
CA PRO A 64 -11.39 -5.89 -0.30
C PRO A 64 -12.24 -4.79 0.37
N ALA A 65 -12.26 -4.80 1.70
CA ALA A 65 -12.89 -3.79 2.53
C ALA A 65 -11.97 -2.58 2.84
N LEU A 66 -10.67 -2.74 2.65
CA LEU A 66 -9.65 -1.71 2.81
C LEU A 66 -8.43 -2.08 1.96
N ILE A 67 -7.77 -1.06 1.41
CA ILE A 67 -6.50 -1.20 0.70
C ILE A 67 -5.47 -0.28 1.37
N ALA A 68 -4.29 -0.80 1.66
CA ALA A 68 -3.11 -0.01 2.00
C ALA A 68 -2.07 -0.17 0.89
N GLY A 69 -1.40 0.91 0.47
CA GLY A 69 -0.41 0.83 -0.60
C GLY A 69 0.79 1.76 -0.41
N ALA A 70 1.94 1.34 -0.95
CA ALA A 70 3.17 2.13 -0.99
C ALA A 70 3.71 2.23 -2.42
N SER A 71 4.18 3.42 -2.83
CA SER A 71 4.75 3.69 -4.15
C SER A 71 3.82 3.20 -5.28
N MET A 72 4.30 2.40 -6.23
CA MET A 72 3.43 1.82 -7.28
C MET A 72 2.26 1.00 -6.71
N GLY A 73 2.40 0.38 -5.54
CA GLY A 73 1.30 -0.27 -4.83
C GLY A 73 0.20 0.71 -4.40
N ALA A 74 0.56 1.95 -4.06
CA ALA A 74 -0.40 3.02 -3.77
C ALA A 74 -1.12 3.50 -5.04
N VAL A 75 -0.41 3.60 -6.17
CA VAL A 75 -1.01 3.94 -7.48
C VAL A 75 -2.06 2.89 -7.88
N LEU A 76 -1.68 1.61 -7.86
CA LEU A 76 -2.59 0.51 -8.20
C LEU A 76 -3.70 0.33 -7.15
N GLY A 77 -3.40 0.63 -5.89
CA GLY A 77 -4.37 0.66 -4.80
C GLY A 77 -5.44 1.72 -5.01
N LEU A 78 -5.04 2.95 -5.36
CA LEU A 78 -5.98 4.02 -5.71
C LEU A 78 -6.81 3.65 -6.94
N LEU A 79 -6.20 3.07 -7.97
CA LEU A 79 -6.94 2.58 -9.13
C LEU A 79 -8.00 1.53 -8.74
N ARG A 80 -7.65 0.56 -7.89
CA ARG A 80 -8.60 -0.47 -7.40
C ARG A 80 -9.65 0.10 -6.46
N ALA A 81 -9.31 1.08 -5.64
CA ALA A 81 -10.17 1.64 -4.60
C ALA A 81 -11.35 2.43 -5.16
N ARG A 82 -11.22 2.93 -6.40
CA ARG A 82 -12.20 3.82 -7.05
C ARG A 82 -13.45 3.13 -7.56
N SER A 83 -13.45 1.81 -7.65
CA SER A 83 -14.63 1.03 -8.01
C SER A 83 -14.85 -0.09 -7.02
N ALA A 84 -16.11 -0.34 -6.69
CA ALA A 84 -16.51 -1.52 -5.94
C ALA A 84 -16.10 -2.81 -6.67
N VAL A 85 -16.43 -2.86 -7.97
CA VAL A 85 -16.21 -4.00 -8.87
C VAL A 85 -14.93 -3.77 -9.65
N TYR A 86 -14.05 -4.77 -9.66
CA TYR A 86 -12.82 -4.69 -10.45
C TYR A 86 -13.06 -4.98 -11.93
N ASP A 87 -12.79 -4.01 -12.80
CA ASP A 87 -12.81 -4.18 -14.25
C ASP A 87 -11.38 -4.12 -14.82
N GLN A 88 -10.86 -5.28 -15.21
CA GLN A 88 -9.55 -5.39 -15.85
C GLN A 88 -9.50 -4.68 -17.21
N GLY A 89 -10.59 -4.71 -17.99
CA GLY A 89 -10.66 -4.09 -19.31
C GLY A 89 -10.50 -2.59 -19.23
N GLN A 90 -11.17 -1.95 -18.27
CA GLN A 90 -11.01 -0.53 -17.98
C GLN A 90 -9.57 -0.19 -17.59
N VAL A 91 -8.95 -0.96 -16.69
CA VAL A 91 -7.55 -0.76 -16.28
C VAL A 91 -6.61 -0.86 -17.47
N VAL A 92 -6.75 -1.90 -18.30
CA VAL A 92 -5.91 -2.08 -19.50
C VAL A 92 -6.10 -0.91 -20.48
N HIS A 93 -7.33 -0.45 -20.69
CA HIS A 93 -7.60 0.71 -21.53
C HIS A 93 -6.91 1.97 -21.01
N THR A 94 -7.02 2.26 -19.71
CA THR A 94 -6.35 3.39 -19.06
C THR A 94 -4.83 3.31 -19.22
N VAL A 95 -4.21 2.18 -18.91
CA VAL A 95 -2.74 2.04 -19.01
C VAL A 95 -2.25 2.25 -20.44
N ARG A 96 -3.02 1.81 -21.45
CA ARG A 96 -2.68 1.97 -22.87
C ARG A 96 -2.77 3.41 -23.37
N SER A 97 -3.60 4.25 -22.77
CA SER A 97 -3.71 5.66 -23.16
C SER A 97 -2.57 6.51 -22.61
N LEU A 98 -1.83 6.00 -21.63
CA LEU A 98 -0.74 6.71 -20.98
C LEU A 98 0.55 6.73 -21.80
N ARG A 99 1.31 7.80 -21.61
CA ARG A 99 2.66 7.96 -22.14
C ARG A 99 3.58 8.37 -20.99
N LEU A 100 4.82 7.89 -21.01
CA LEU A 100 5.82 8.28 -19.99
C LEU A 100 6.05 9.79 -19.94
N SER A 101 5.97 10.49 -21.06
CA SER A 101 6.09 11.96 -21.12
C SER A 101 4.91 12.71 -20.48
N THR A 102 3.76 12.05 -20.36
CA THR A 102 2.59 12.61 -19.66
C THR A 102 2.71 12.41 -18.15
N ILE A 103 3.30 11.29 -17.72
CA ILE A 103 3.52 10.93 -16.31
C ILE A 103 4.77 11.62 -15.74
N PHE A 104 5.82 11.78 -16.53
CA PHE A 104 7.09 12.33 -16.08
C PHE A 104 7.56 13.48 -16.97
N ARG A 105 7.99 14.56 -16.31
CA ARG A 105 8.72 15.65 -16.95
C ARG A 105 10.18 15.63 -16.50
N SER A 106 11.10 15.86 -17.43
CA SER A 106 12.50 16.04 -17.08
C SER A 106 12.74 17.35 -16.33
N GLY A 107 13.78 17.36 -15.51
CA GLY A 107 14.25 18.55 -14.80
C GLY A 107 14.01 18.47 -13.30
N ALA A 108 15.09 18.71 -12.54
CA ALA A 108 15.03 18.92 -11.10
C ALA A 108 14.67 20.38 -10.82
N ALA A 109 13.52 20.61 -10.17
CA ALA A 109 13.15 21.93 -9.67
C ALA A 109 13.54 22.04 -8.19
N GLU A 110 13.53 23.25 -7.64
CA GLU A 110 13.50 23.40 -6.18
C GLU A 110 12.21 22.77 -5.67
N GLY A 111 12.35 21.76 -4.82
CA GLY A 111 11.21 21.08 -4.23
C GLY A 111 10.74 21.80 -2.98
N ARG A 112 9.44 22.03 -2.86
CA ARG A 112 8.86 22.68 -1.68
C ARG A 112 8.53 21.68 -0.59
N TYR A 113 8.18 20.46 -1.00
CA TYR A 113 7.66 19.43 -0.09
C TYR A 113 8.48 18.14 -0.11
N GLY A 114 9.11 17.80 -1.23
CA GLY A 114 9.92 16.59 -1.39
C GLY A 114 11.37 16.90 -1.73
N LEU A 115 12.25 15.88 -1.66
CA LEU A 115 13.62 16.03 -2.13
C LEU A 115 13.67 16.09 -3.67
N PRO A 116 14.60 16.87 -4.26
CA PRO A 116 14.75 16.96 -5.70
C PRO A 116 15.02 15.61 -6.36
N GLY A 117 14.53 15.46 -7.59
CA GLY A 117 14.71 14.28 -8.42
C GLY A 117 14.93 14.62 -9.88
N ALA A 118 15.54 13.70 -10.63
CA ALA A 118 15.78 13.88 -12.07
C ALA A 118 14.49 13.93 -12.89
N LEU A 119 13.42 13.31 -12.39
CA LEU A 119 12.10 13.24 -13.00
C LEU A 119 11.07 13.89 -12.07
N ARG A 120 10.23 14.77 -12.62
CA ARG A 120 9.03 15.26 -11.93
C ARG A 120 7.83 14.41 -12.30
N LEU A 121 7.25 13.76 -11.30
CA LEU A 121 6.04 12.99 -11.43
C LEU A 121 4.84 13.94 -11.58
N ARG A 122 4.01 13.65 -12.57
CA ARG A 122 2.66 14.16 -12.73
C ARG A 122 1.73 12.96 -12.63
N LEU A 123 0.66 13.11 -11.87
CA LEU A 123 -0.45 12.18 -11.85
C LEU A 123 -1.64 12.85 -12.54
N PRO A 124 -1.67 12.86 -13.89
CA PRO A 124 -2.82 13.35 -14.63
C PRO A 124 -4.09 12.65 -14.16
N SER A 125 -5.21 13.36 -14.24
CA SER A 125 -6.54 12.76 -14.15
C SER A 125 -6.70 11.56 -15.10
N GLU A 126 -5.97 11.53 -16.21
CA GLU A 126 -5.96 10.46 -17.20
C GLU A 126 -5.24 9.19 -16.72
N VAL A 127 -4.27 9.31 -15.80
CA VAL A 127 -3.65 8.16 -15.11
C VAL A 127 -4.65 7.51 -14.15
N LEU A 128 -5.61 8.30 -13.65
CA LEU A 128 -6.64 7.88 -12.71
C LEU A 128 -8.01 8.46 -13.12
N PRO A 129 -8.63 8.00 -14.23
CA PRO A 129 -9.79 8.65 -14.87
C PRO A 129 -10.97 8.85 -13.93
N GLY A 130 -11.34 10.08 -13.59
CA GLY A 130 -12.37 10.45 -12.60
C GLY A 130 -11.82 10.75 -11.19
N ALA A 131 -10.51 10.94 -11.03
CA ALA A 131 -9.92 11.73 -9.97
C ALA A 131 -9.97 13.20 -10.39
N GLU A 132 -11.18 13.75 -10.41
CA GLU A 132 -11.44 15.16 -10.70
C GLU A 132 -10.80 16.04 -9.62
N GLU A 133 -10.66 17.34 -9.89
CA GLU A 133 -10.16 18.28 -8.90
C GLU A 133 -10.96 18.17 -7.59
N GLY A 134 -10.27 17.89 -6.49
CA GLY A 134 -10.88 17.84 -5.16
C GLY A 134 -11.37 16.48 -4.69
N LEU A 135 -11.00 15.37 -5.36
CA LEU A 135 -11.19 14.00 -4.86
C LEU A 135 -10.72 13.88 -3.40
N ARG A 136 -11.54 13.27 -2.55
CA ARG A 136 -11.22 12.98 -1.14
C ARG A 136 -11.12 11.48 -0.92
N PHE A 137 -10.41 11.08 0.14
CA PHE A 137 -10.38 9.68 0.56
C PHE A 137 -11.77 9.12 0.90
N SER A 138 -12.67 9.96 1.43
CA SER A 138 -14.07 9.60 1.72
C SER A 138 -14.89 9.23 0.48
N ASP A 139 -14.45 9.67 -0.70
CA ASP A 139 -15.18 9.48 -1.95
C ASP A 139 -14.86 8.12 -2.59
N LEU A 140 -13.87 7.40 -2.05
CA LEU A 140 -13.45 6.10 -2.56
C LEU A 140 -14.39 4.98 -2.10
N PRO A 141 -14.99 4.20 -3.02
CA PRO A 141 -15.85 3.06 -2.67
C PRO A 141 -15.18 1.97 -1.82
N ILE A 142 -13.84 1.91 -1.82
CA ILE A 142 -13.05 1.10 -0.91
C ILE A 142 -12.06 2.04 -0.22
N PRO A 143 -12.07 2.11 1.12
CA PRO A 143 -11.09 2.90 1.87
C PRO A 143 -9.65 2.62 1.44
N LEU A 144 -8.85 3.68 1.31
CA LEU A 144 -7.45 3.63 0.91
C LEU A 144 -6.56 4.28 1.96
N VAL A 145 -5.50 3.58 2.35
CA VAL A 145 -4.40 4.12 3.15
C VAL A 145 -3.13 4.15 2.30
N VAL A 146 -2.48 5.29 2.24
CA VAL A 146 -1.23 5.48 1.49
C VAL A 146 -0.08 5.64 2.48
N ALA A 147 0.93 4.79 2.34
CA ALA A 147 2.18 4.92 3.10
C ALA A 147 3.08 5.98 2.47
N ILE A 148 3.55 6.93 3.28
CA ILE A 148 4.47 8.00 2.87
C ILE A 148 5.59 8.08 3.90
N THR A 149 6.80 8.40 3.47
CA THR A 149 7.90 8.63 4.40
C THR A 149 8.04 10.12 4.67
N GLY A 150 8.02 10.52 5.93
CA GLY A 150 8.39 11.87 6.36
C GLY A 150 9.82 11.91 6.86
N LEU A 151 10.56 12.97 6.55
CA LEU A 151 11.89 13.24 7.09
C LEU A 151 11.89 14.61 7.80
N ARG A 152 12.29 14.62 9.08
CA ARG A 152 12.47 15.86 9.85
C ARG A 152 13.54 16.75 9.21
N LYS A 153 13.32 18.06 9.21
CA LYS A 153 14.13 19.02 8.44
C LYS A 153 15.60 19.04 8.87
N GLU A 154 15.84 18.93 10.17
CA GLU A 154 17.16 19.00 10.80
C GLU A 154 17.96 17.70 10.62
N GLU A 155 17.32 16.62 10.19
CA GLU A 155 17.91 15.28 10.12
C GLU A 155 18.30 14.86 8.70
N LEU A 156 18.26 15.78 7.73
CA LEU A 156 18.66 15.48 6.36
C LEU A 156 20.17 15.11 6.30
N PRO A 157 20.55 13.88 5.90
CA PRO A 157 21.94 13.40 6.02
C PRO A 157 22.94 14.09 5.09
N ARG A 158 22.43 14.63 3.97
CA ARG A 158 23.19 15.27 2.91
C ARG A 158 22.48 16.55 2.47
N PRO A 159 23.19 17.60 2.04
CA PRO A 159 22.54 18.81 1.56
C PRO A 159 21.62 18.49 0.37
N VAL A 160 20.51 19.22 0.22
CA VAL A 160 19.55 19.08 -0.89
C VAL A 160 20.24 19.03 -2.27
N SER A 161 21.34 19.78 -2.43
CA SER A 161 22.13 19.83 -3.66
C SER A 161 22.78 18.49 -4.05
N PHE A 162 23.03 17.58 -3.09
CA PHE A 162 23.51 16.22 -3.34
C PHE A 162 22.46 15.41 -4.10
N TYR A 163 21.22 15.34 -3.60
CA TYR A 163 20.13 14.59 -4.24
C TYR A 163 19.81 15.12 -5.64
N ARG A 164 19.86 16.44 -5.83
CA ARG A 164 19.67 17.09 -7.14
C ARG A 164 20.69 16.64 -8.19
N ARG A 165 21.93 16.35 -7.78
CA ARG A 165 23.03 15.95 -8.68
C ARG A 165 23.19 14.43 -8.79
N LEU A 166 22.38 13.66 -8.07
CA LEU A 166 22.49 12.21 -8.01
C LEU A 166 22.25 11.56 -9.38
N LEU A 167 21.30 12.11 -10.13
CA LEU A 167 21.00 11.69 -11.50
C LEU A 167 20.91 12.90 -12.43
N PRO A 168 21.28 12.74 -13.71
CA PRO A 168 21.22 13.83 -14.67
C PRO A 168 19.77 14.24 -14.96
N ALA A 169 19.51 15.54 -14.97
CA ALA A 169 18.19 16.11 -15.20
C ALA A 169 17.58 15.76 -16.58
N ASN A 170 18.41 15.40 -17.56
CA ASN A 170 18.01 14.99 -18.91
C ASN A 170 17.90 13.46 -19.06
N LEU A 171 17.39 12.78 -18.03
CA LEU A 171 17.40 11.32 -17.93
C LEU A 171 16.82 10.61 -19.16
N PHE A 172 15.71 11.11 -19.73
CA PHE A 172 15.08 10.54 -20.92
C PHE A 172 15.87 10.75 -22.22
N ALA A 173 16.72 11.77 -22.30
CA ALA A 173 17.58 12.01 -23.46
C ALA A 173 18.83 11.11 -23.46
N ARG A 174 19.18 10.50 -22.32
CA ARG A 174 20.31 9.58 -22.22
C ARG A 174 19.87 8.16 -22.57
N ARG A 175 20.48 7.57 -23.61
CA ARG A 175 20.22 6.17 -24.02
C ARG A 175 20.55 5.13 -22.94
N ARG A 176 21.48 5.42 -22.01
CA ARG A 176 21.87 4.52 -20.92
C ARG A 176 22.27 5.30 -19.66
N ILE A 177 21.79 4.85 -18.51
CA ILE A 177 22.21 5.31 -17.18
C ILE A 177 23.38 4.42 -16.73
N LEU A 178 24.49 5.01 -16.29
CA LEU A 178 25.64 4.22 -15.82
C LEU A 178 25.27 3.45 -14.54
N PRO A 179 25.73 2.20 -14.37
CA PRO A 179 25.50 1.40 -13.15
C PRO A 179 25.86 2.12 -11.85
N ARG A 180 26.94 2.92 -11.84
CA ARG A 180 27.36 3.71 -10.68
C ARG A 180 26.29 4.67 -10.17
N SER A 181 25.46 5.22 -11.06
CA SER A 181 24.39 6.14 -10.68
C SER A 181 23.27 5.43 -9.90
N TRP A 182 22.99 4.18 -10.23
CA TRP A 182 22.03 3.36 -9.48
C TRP A 182 22.60 2.93 -8.11
N GLN A 183 23.90 2.68 -8.04
CA GLN A 183 24.59 2.44 -6.76
C GLN A 183 24.48 3.67 -5.85
N ALA A 184 24.79 4.86 -6.37
CA ALA A 184 24.66 6.12 -5.63
C ALA A 184 23.21 6.37 -5.15
N LEU A 185 22.20 6.05 -5.98
CA LEU A 185 20.79 6.12 -5.58
C LEU A 185 20.48 5.18 -4.41
N ALA A 186 20.96 3.95 -4.48
CA ALA A 186 20.74 2.97 -3.43
C ALA A 186 21.48 3.34 -2.13
N GLU A 187 22.69 3.89 -2.22
CA GLU A 187 23.46 4.42 -1.09
C GLU A 187 22.73 5.58 -0.42
N ALA A 188 22.24 6.55 -1.21
CA ALA A 188 21.46 7.67 -0.70
C ALA A 188 20.18 7.22 0.01
N ALA A 189 19.45 6.25 -0.56
CA ALA A 189 18.29 5.65 0.09
C ALA A 189 18.68 4.91 1.38
N SER A 190 19.82 4.20 1.38
CA SER A 190 20.33 3.47 2.56
C SER A 190 20.73 4.41 3.70
N GLU A 191 21.30 5.56 3.39
CA GLU A 191 21.64 6.58 4.37
C GLU A 191 20.37 7.20 4.96
N LEU A 192 19.39 7.52 4.12
CA LEU A 192 18.08 8.01 4.56
C LEU A 192 17.39 7.01 5.50
N VAL A 193 17.29 5.73 5.15
CA VAL A 193 16.60 4.72 6.00
C VAL A 193 17.25 4.56 7.39
N ARG A 194 18.55 4.86 7.54
CA ARG A 194 19.24 4.81 8.83
C ARG A 194 19.10 6.07 9.67
N THR A 195 18.48 7.12 9.13
CA THR A 195 18.29 8.40 9.80
C THR A 195 17.20 8.28 10.87
N ARG A 196 17.42 8.83 12.07
CA ARG A 196 16.48 8.71 13.19
C ARG A 196 15.17 9.48 12.96
N GLY A 197 15.21 10.56 12.20
CA GLY A 197 14.10 11.44 11.90
C GLY A 197 13.21 10.98 10.76
N LEU A 198 13.33 9.71 10.33
CA LEU A 198 12.36 9.10 9.41
C LEU A 198 11.09 8.72 10.17
N LEU A 199 9.96 9.16 9.64
CA LEU A 199 8.63 8.89 10.16
C LEU A 199 7.83 8.13 9.11
N ALA A 200 7.24 7.00 9.50
CA ALA A 200 6.25 6.32 8.68
C ALA A 200 4.91 7.08 8.81
N LEU A 201 4.51 7.77 7.76
CA LEU A 201 3.21 8.42 7.67
C LEU A 201 2.21 7.54 6.97
N ARG A 202 0.97 7.60 7.43
CA ARG A 202 -0.19 6.94 6.82
C ARG A 202 -1.24 8.00 6.52
N VAL A 203 -1.63 8.10 5.25
CA VAL A 203 -2.55 9.12 4.76
C VAL A 203 -3.80 8.45 4.19
N GLY A 204 -4.98 9.00 4.50
CA GLY A 204 -6.25 8.52 3.96
C GLY A 204 -7.08 7.62 4.87
N GLY A 205 -6.60 7.36 6.09
CA GLY A 205 -7.34 6.68 7.14
C GLY A 205 -7.80 7.62 8.26
N VAL A 206 -8.11 7.05 9.43
CA VAL A 206 -8.46 7.80 10.65
C VAL A 206 -7.21 8.48 11.23
N GLY A 207 -7.37 9.71 11.75
CA GLY A 207 -6.26 10.52 12.29
C GLY A 207 -6.09 11.91 11.65
N GLY A 208 -7.14 12.49 11.05
CA GLY A 208 -7.14 13.88 10.58
C GLY A 208 -6.44 14.11 9.23
N THR A 209 -6.04 13.06 8.52
CA THR A 209 -5.40 13.13 7.19
C THR A 209 -6.39 12.96 6.03
N THR A 210 -7.69 12.88 6.30
CA THR A 210 -8.78 12.72 5.32
C THR A 210 -8.96 13.94 4.41
N GLU A 211 -8.49 15.11 4.84
CA GLU A 211 -8.52 16.36 4.07
C GLU A 211 -7.45 16.43 2.96
N LEU A 212 -6.50 15.49 2.95
CA LEU A 212 -5.49 15.39 1.91
C LEU A 212 -6.07 14.81 0.62
N ASP A 213 -5.61 15.33 -0.51
CA ASP A 213 -5.94 14.80 -1.81
C ASP A 213 -5.24 13.42 -2.00
N PRO A 214 -5.97 12.36 -2.38
CA PRO A 214 -5.38 11.05 -2.64
C PRO A 214 -4.28 11.06 -3.70
N LEU A 215 -4.35 11.95 -4.70
CA LEU A 215 -3.32 12.10 -5.72
C LEU A 215 -2.02 12.65 -5.13
N ASP A 216 -2.11 13.61 -4.20
CA ASP A 216 -0.92 14.12 -3.50
C ASP A 216 -0.28 13.02 -2.67
N ALA A 217 -1.10 12.28 -1.93
CA ALA A 217 -0.62 11.18 -1.09
C ALA A 217 0.12 10.11 -1.91
N VAL A 218 -0.49 9.67 -3.02
CA VAL A 218 0.12 8.70 -3.96
C VAL A 218 1.37 9.30 -4.62
N GLY A 219 1.33 10.58 -5.01
CA GLY A 219 2.45 11.29 -5.61
C GLY A 219 3.69 11.28 -4.71
N PHE A 220 3.53 11.65 -3.44
CA PHE A 220 4.60 11.57 -2.45
C PHE A 220 5.02 10.14 -2.14
N SER A 221 4.07 9.20 -2.11
CA SER A 221 4.36 7.78 -1.93
C SER A 221 5.28 7.22 -3.03
N CYS A 222 5.34 7.86 -4.21
CA CYS A 222 6.24 7.54 -5.32
C CYS A 222 7.49 8.43 -5.44
N ALA A 223 7.67 9.41 -4.53
CA ALA A 223 8.74 10.40 -4.62
C ALA A 223 10.09 9.84 -4.15
N LEU A 224 10.72 9.03 -5.01
CA LEU A 224 12.02 8.42 -4.72
C LEU A 224 13.16 9.46 -4.76
N PRO A 225 13.85 9.73 -3.63
CA PRO A 225 14.84 10.80 -3.55
C PRO A 225 15.93 10.72 -4.61
N GLY A 226 16.19 11.82 -5.33
CA GLY A 226 17.18 11.88 -6.42
C GLY A 226 16.73 11.31 -7.76
N LEU A 227 15.64 10.53 -7.81
CA LEU A 227 15.07 9.99 -9.06
C LEU A 227 13.72 10.63 -9.41
N ILE A 228 12.74 10.52 -8.52
CA ILE A 228 11.36 10.98 -8.72
C ILE A 228 11.03 12.02 -7.68
N GLN A 229 10.64 13.20 -8.15
CA GLN A 229 10.14 14.29 -7.33
C GLN A 229 8.64 14.46 -7.60
N TYR A 230 7.86 14.69 -6.55
CA TYR A 230 6.47 15.10 -6.65
C TYR A 230 6.29 16.47 -6.00
N GLU A 231 5.52 17.34 -6.65
CA GLU A 231 5.14 18.65 -6.12
C GLU A 231 3.63 18.78 -6.16
N VAL A 232 3.08 19.35 -5.09
CA VAL A 232 1.66 19.70 -5.04
C VAL A 232 1.40 20.79 -6.09
N PRO A 233 0.37 20.64 -6.94
CA PRO A 233 -0.05 21.70 -7.86
C PRO A 233 -0.31 23.05 -7.18
N GLU A 234 -0.42 24.12 -7.96
CA GLU A 234 -0.79 25.45 -7.47
C GLU A 234 -2.28 25.53 -7.09
N ASP A 235 -2.63 24.81 -6.02
CA ASP A 235 -3.96 24.76 -5.43
C ASP A 235 -3.85 25.14 -3.93
N PRO A 236 -4.46 26.26 -3.49
CA PRO A 236 -4.35 26.72 -2.11
C PRO A 236 -4.90 25.73 -1.08
N ARG A 237 -5.93 24.93 -1.40
CA ARG A 237 -6.50 23.95 -0.48
C ARG A 237 -5.50 22.81 -0.25
N ARG A 238 -4.98 22.24 -1.34
CA ARG A 238 -4.00 21.13 -1.31
C ARG A 238 -2.68 21.54 -0.66
N GLN A 239 -2.20 22.73 -0.97
CA GLN A 239 -0.99 23.27 -0.34
C GLN A 239 -1.18 23.50 1.16
N ARG A 240 -2.34 24.02 1.60
CA ARG A 240 -2.65 24.17 3.03
C ARG A 240 -2.73 22.83 3.75
N SER A 241 -3.36 21.82 3.15
CA SER A 241 -3.48 20.49 3.79
C SER A 241 -2.12 19.81 3.94
N ILE A 242 -1.24 19.91 2.93
CA ILE A 242 0.13 19.39 3.01
C ILE A 242 0.96 20.20 4.02
N GLY A 243 0.85 21.52 4.02
CA GLY A 243 1.52 22.38 5.02
C GLY A 243 1.17 21.98 6.46
N ARG A 244 -0.12 21.76 6.75
CA ARG A 244 -0.58 21.28 8.07
C ARG A 244 -0.01 19.89 8.42
N LEU A 245 0.05 18.97 7.45
CA LEU A 245 0.64 17.65 7.67
C LEU A 245 2.12 17.77 8.08
N LEU A 246 2.87 18.61 7.37
CA LEU A 246 4.28 18.86 7.63
C LEU A 246 4.50 19.49 9.00
N GLU A 247 3.76 20.56 9.31
CA GLU A 247 3.84 21.25 10.60
C GLU A 247 3.49 20.33 11.76
N ALA A 248 2.39 19.58 11.66
CA ALA A 248 1.91 18.69 12.73
C ALA A 248 2.93 17.60 13.12
N HIS A 249 3.80 17.19 12.19
CA HIS A 249 4.79 16.14 12.43
C HIS A 249 6.23 16.66 12.46
N GLY A 250 6.45 17.97 12.28
CA GLY A 250 7.79 18.57 12.18
C GLY A 250 8.61 18.04 11.00
N ILE A 251 7.96 17.83 9.84
CA ILE A 251 8.57 17.24 8.65
C ILE A 251 9.09 18.34 7.73
N GLY A 252 10.33 18.19 7.26
CA GLY A 252 10.90 19.03 6.21
C GLY A 252 10.67 18.47 4.81
N TRP A 253 10.65 17.14 4.67
CA TRP A 253 10.59 16.49 3.35
C TRP A 253 9.69 15.24 3.36
N LEU A 254 8.83 15.11 2.36
CA LEU A 254 8.04 13.91 2.05
C LEU A 254 8.73 13.09 0.95
N LEU A 255 8.80 11.77 1.16
CA LEU A 255 9.55 10.82 0.34
C LEU A 255 8.70 9.55 0.11
N ASP A 256 9.16 8.72 -0.83
CA ASP A 256 8.56 7.43 -1.16
C ASP A 256 8.28 6.57 0.08
N GLY A 257 7.07 6.00 0.18
CA GLY A 257 6.64 5.20 1.33
C GLY A 257 7.44 3.92 1.54
N GLY A 258 8.08 3.42 0.48
CA GLY A 258 8.93 2.24 0.51
C GLY A 258 10.18 2.37 1.39
N LEU A 259 10.58 3.60 1.74
CA LEU A 259 11.70 3.85 2.65
C LEU A 259 11.38 3.51 4.12
N THR A 260 10.10 3.50 4.51
CA THR A 260 9.69 3.10 5.87
C THR A 260 8.75 1.90 5.91
N ASP A 261 7.87 1.76 4.91
CA ASP A 261 6.82 0.74 4.92
C ASP A 261 6.46 0.29 3.48
N ASN A 262 7.33 -0.50 2.86
CA ASN A 262 7.18 -0.90 1.45
C ASN A 262 6.02 -1.88 1.20
N VAL A 263 5.60 -2.65 2.20
CA VAL A 263 4.40 -3.51 2.14
C VAL A 263 3.57 -3.15 3.38
N PRO A 264 2.62 -2.20 3.28
CA PRO A 264 2.05 -1.49 4.43
C PRO A 264 0.98 -2.28 5.20
N ALA A 265 1.32 -3.50 5.62
CA ALA A 265 0.46 -4.37 6.41
C ALA A 265 0.22 -3.82 7.82
N ARG A 266 1.23 -3.16 8.43
CA ARG A 266 1.05 -2.45 9.69
C ARG A 266 0.06 -1.30 9.55
N ALA A 267 0.20 -0.46 8.52
CA ALA A 267 -0.72 0.64 8.29
C ALA A 267 -2.16 0.14 8.05
N ALA A 268 -2.31 -0.95 7.30
CA ALA A 268 -3.59 -1.63 7.12
C ALA A 268 -4.19 -2.11 8.45
N TRP A 269 -3.39 -2.78 9.28
CA TRP A 269 -3.82 -3.26 10.60
C TRP A 269 -4.26 -2.11 11.51
N GLN A 270 -3.48 -1.03 11.58
CA GLN A 270 -3.82 0.14 12.39
C GLN A 270 -5.15 0.76 11.97
N ALA A 271 -5.37 0.92 10.66
CA ALA A 271 -6.63 1.43 10.13
C ALA A 271 -7.83 0.53 10.48
N VAL A 272 -7.65 -0.80 10.45
CA VAL A 272 -8.66 -1.75 10.95
C VAL A 272 -8.95 -1.55 12.44
N GLN A 273 -7.92 -1.44 13.29
CA GLN A 273 -8.09 -1.27 14.74
C GLN A 273 -8.80 0.04 15.11
N GLU A 274 -8.59 1.08 14.31
CA GLU A 274 -9.24 2.39 14.42
C GLU A 274 -10.68 2.41 13.90
N GLY A 275 -11.18 1.29 13.36
CA GLY A 275 -12.57 1.13 12.96
C GLY A 275 -12.89 1.58 11.54
N THR A 276 -11.88 1.78 10.67
CA THR A 276 -12.07 2.28 9.28
C THR A 276 -13.07 1.43 8.47
N ILE A 277 -13.15 0.13 8.75
CA ILE A 277 -14.04 -0.81 8.05
C ILE A 277 -15.23 -1.26 8.89
N GLY A 278 -15.47 -0.62 10.05
CA GLY A 278 -16.56 -0.97 10.97
C GLY A 278 -16.46 -2.37 11.58
N SER A 279 -15.29 -3.01 11.51
CA SER A 279 -15.01 -4.31 12.13
C SER A 279 -13.52 -4.41 12.42
N ARG A 280 -13.15 -5.08 13.50
CA ARG A 280 -11.76 -5.42 13.84
C ARG A 280 -11.37 -6.83 13.37
N ASN A 281 -12.34 -7.62 12.91
CA ASN A 281 -12.10 -8.96 12.38
C ASN A 281 -11.76 -8.89 10.89
N ALA A 282 -10.47 -8.79 10.59
CA ALA A 282 -9.97 -8.69 9.23
C ALA A 282 -9.00 -9.80 8.87
N LEU A 283 -8.98 -10.18 7.60
CA LEU A 283 -7.86 -10.91 6.99
C LEU A 283 -6.98 -9.92 6.25
N ILE A 284 -5.78 -9.67 6.75
CA ILE A 284 -4.77 -8.82 6.09
C ILE A 284 -3.91 -9.70 5.18
N LEU A 285 -4.11 -9.54 3.86
CA LEU A 285 -3.35 -10.19 2.80
C LEU A 285 -2.31 -9.22 2.24
N ALA A 286 -1.03 -9.51 2.50
CA ALA A 286 0.09 -8.71 2.03
C ALA A 286 0.63 -9.22 0.69
N LEU A 287 0.79 -8.34 -0.28
CA LEU A 287 1.22 -8.63 -1.65
C LEU A 287 2.58 -7.95 -1.92
N ASP A 288 3.66 -8.71 -1.95
CA ASP A 288 5.03 -8.20 -2.12
C ASP A 288 5.59 -8.55 -3.51
N GLY A 289 5.66 -7.54 -4.38
CA GLY A 289 6.27 -7.65 -5.71
C GLY A 289 7.77 -7.38 -5.75
N PHE A 290 8.38 -6.88 -4.68
CA PHE A 290 9.74 -6.32 -4.68
C PHE A 290 10.74 -7.09 -3.82
N SER A 291 10.46 -8.35 -3.53
CA SER A 291 11.38 -9.22 -2.80
C SER A 291 12.74 -9.40 -3.49
N PRO A 292 13.86 -9.47 -2.74
CA PRO A 292 15.19 -9.62 -3.33
C PRO A 292 15.36 -10.94 -4.08
N ARG A 293 15.89 -10.89 -5.31
CA ARG A 293 16.25 -12.08 -6.09
C ARG A 293 17.75 -12.04 -6.44
N LEU A 294 18.38 -13.20 -6.56
CA LEU A 294 19.78 -13.29 -7.02
C LEU A 294 19.96 -12.69 -8.42
N SER A 295 18.92 -12.74 -9.26
CA SER A 295 18.87 -12.14 -10.59
C SER A 295 18.56 -10.63 -10.60
N SER A 296 18.29 -10.01 -9.45
CA SER A 296 17.91 -8.59 -9.37
C SER A 296 19.08 -7.62 -9.58
N GLY A 297 20.32 -8.13 -9.68
CA GLY A 297 21.50 -7.37 -10.08
C GLY A 297 21.66 -6.08 -9.27
N ILE A 298 21.48 -4.95 -9.96
CA ILE A 298 21.69 -3.60 -9.41
C ILE A 298 20.68 -3.18 -8.34
N TRP A 299 19.54 -3.87 -8.23
CA TRP A 299 18.46 -3.56 -7.30
C TRP A 299 18.63 -4.21 -5.92
N ILE A 300 19.55 -5.17 -5.78
CA ILE A 300 19.75 -5.92 -4.53
C ILE A 300 19.94 -4.99 -3.31
N PRO A 301 20.74 -3.92 -3.36
CA PRO A 301 20.89 -3.03 -2.21
C PRO A 301 19.58 -2.37 -1.78
N LEU A 302 18.78 -1.87 -2.72
CA LEU A 302 17.48 -1.24 -2.43
C LEU A 302 16.47 -2.28 -1.92
N GLN A 303 16.46 -3.48 -2.51
CA GLN A 303 15.59 -4.58 -2.06
C GLN A 303 15.95 -5.07 -0.66
N ARG A 304 17.23 -5.03 -0.24
CA ARG A 304 17.64 -5.37 1.14
C ARG A 304 17.07 -4.37 2.14
N ILE A 305 17.13 -3.08 1.82
CA ILE A 305 16.53 -2.02 2.65
C ILE A 305 15.02 -2.25 2.76
N ALA A 306 14.34 -2.42 1.61
CA ALA A 306 12.91 -2.70 1.58
C ALA A 306 12.56 -3.95 2.40
N ARG A 307 13.35 -5.02 2.33
CA ARG A 307 13.10 -6.28 3.04
C ARG A 307 13.13 -6.12 4.57
N GLU A 308 14.03 -5.31 5.12
CA GLU A 308 14.07 -5.08 6.57
C GLU A 308 12.80 -4.36 7.05
N ASN A 309 12.34 -3.36 6.31
CA ASN A 309 11.10 -2.65 6.60
C ASN A 309 9.87 -3.55 6.42
N VAL A 310 9.84 -4.32 5.33
CA VAL A 310 8.78 -5.29 5.02
C VAL A 310 8.67 -6.31 6.15
N ARG A 311 9.80 -6.86 6.64
CA ARG A 311 9.78 -7.87 7.69
C ARG A 311 9.03 -7.40 8.94
N ARG A 312 9.22 -6.14 9.37
CA ARG A 312 8.53 -5.56 10.52
C ARG A 312 7.04 -5.34 10.27
N SER A 313 6.68 -4.95 9.05
CA SER A 313 5.28 -4.71 8.67
C SER A 313 4.50 -6.03 8.49
N LEU A 314 5.16 -7.08 8.00
CA LEU A 314 4.54 -8.39 7.76
C LEU A 314 4.12 -9.13 9.04
N GLU A 315 4.61 -8.75 10.22
CA GLU A 315 4.11 -9.28 11.50
C GLU A 315 2.61 -8.99 11.71
N TYR A 316 2.09 -7.98 11.02
CA TYR A 316 0.68 -7.59 11.03
C TYR A 316 -0.15 -8.25 9.90
N ALA A 317 0.50 -9.01 9.02
CA ALA A 317 -0.18 -9.73 7.94
C ALA A 317 -0.56 -11.15 8.37
N HIS A 318 -1.75 -11.59 7.97
CA HIS A 318 -2.23 -12.95 8.24
C HIS A 318 -1.80 -13.92 7.14
N ALA A 319 -1.68 -13.42 5.91
CA ALA A 319 -1.19 -14.16 4.75
C ALA A 319 -0.31 -13.24 3.91
N VAL A 320 0.75 -13.80 3.32
CA VAL A 320 1.72 -13.06 2.51
C VAL A 320 1.94 -13.76 1.20
N VAL A 321 1.82 -13.02 0.09
CA VAL A 321 2.20 -13.48 -1.24
C VAL A 321 3.45 -12.74 -1.66
N THR A 322 4.56 -13.46 -1.73
CA THR A 322 5.81 -12.93 -2.27
C THR A 322 5.92 -13.36 -3.73
N TYR A 323 5.81 -12.42 -4.67
CA TYR A 323 5.92 -12.70 -6.08
C TYR A 323 7.39 -12.92 -6.46
N SER A 324 7.71 -14.14 -6.87
CA SER A 324 9.05 -14.53 -7.34
C SER A 324 9.25 -14.27 -8.83
N ARG A 325 8.16 -14.07 -9.59
CA ARG A 325 8.17 -13.70 -11.01
C ARG A 325 7.33 -12.43 -11.21
N THR A 326 7.95 -11.40 -11.77
CA THR A 326 7.36 -10.07 -12.02
C THR A 326 8.03 -9.48 -13.27
N LEU A 327 7.52 -8.33 -13.73
CA LEU A 327 8.26 -7.48 -14.65
C LEU A 327 9.51 -6.89 -13.98
N SER A 328 10.35 -6.22 -14.79
CA SER A 328 11.47 -5.45 -14.26
C SER A 328 10.99 -4.26 -13.41
N PRO A 329 11.69 -3.90 -12.31
CA PRO A 329 11.40 -2.68 -11.56
C PRO A 329 11.36 -1.40 -12.41
N THR A 330 12.16 -1.36 -13.48
CA THR A 330 12.25 -0.21 -14.39
C THR A 330 11.09 -0.13 -15.40
N GLU A 331 10.29 -1.19 -15.53
CA GLU A 331 9.18 -1.25 -16.48
C GLU A 331 7.93 -0.54 -15.90
N ILE A 332 8.10 0.76 -15.61
CA ILE A 332 7.08 1.60 -14.96
C ILE A 332 5.80 1.65 -15.78
N LEU A 333 5.92 1.81 -17.11
CA LEU A 333 4.80 1.75 -18.04
C LEU A 333 5.06 0.62 -19.05
N PRO A 334 4.48 -0.59 -18.85
CA PRO A 334 4.74 -1.75 -19.68
C PRO A 334 4.02 -1.66 -21.02
N SER A 335 4.52 -2.42 -22.01
CA SER A 335 3.75 -2.69 -23.23
C SER A 335 2.49 -3.50 -22.91
N LEU A 336 1.52 -3.56 -23.83
CA LEU A 336 0.33 -4.41 -23.64
C LEU A 336 0.70 -5.87 -23.34
N GLY A 337 1.67 -6.44 -24.07
CA GLY A 337 2.15 -7.79 -23.81
C GLY A 337 2.85 -7.93 -22.45
N GLY A 338 3.56 -6.90 -22.00
CA GLY A 338 4.14 -6.85 -20.65
C GLY A 338 3.06 -6.80 -19.56
N LEU A 339 2.03 -5.99 -19.76
CA LEU A 339 0.90 -5.86 -18.84
C LEU A 339 0.11 -7.16 -18.70
N ILE A 340 -0.26 -7.80 -19.82
CA ILE A 340 -0.94 -9.11 -19.82
C ILE A 340 -0.09 -10.15 -19.09
N ARG A 341 1.21 -10.21 -19.39
CA ARG A 341 2.15 -11.11 -18.70
C ARG A 341 2.17 -10.86 -17.19
N ALA A 342 2.18 -9.59 -16.75
CA ALA A 342 2.17 -9.26 -15.33
C ALA A 342 0.88 -9.74 -14.64
N ILE A 343 -0.27 -9.56 -15.28
CA ILE A 343 -1.57 -10.05 -14.82
C ILE A 343 -1.54 -11.58 -14.66
N ASP A 344 -1.08 -12.31 -15.67
CA ASP A 344 -1.01 -13.77 -15.63
C ASP A 344 -0.04 -14.28 -14.55
N LEU A 345 1.11 -13.63 -14.40
CA LEU A 345 2.08 -13.92 -13.33
C LEU A 345 1.49 -13.68 -11.94
N GLY A 346 0.78 -12.57 -11.76
CA GLY A 346 0.15 -12.22 -10.50
C GLY A 346 -0.96 -13.20 -10.11
N ARG A 347 -1.83 -13.52 -11.07
CA ARG A 347 -2.92 -14.49 -10.91
C ARG A 347 -2.37 -15.87 -10.53
N SER A 348 -1.44 -16.40 -11.32
CA SER A 348 -0.90 -17.75 -11.10
C SER A 348 -0.20 -17.90 -9.75
N GLN A 349 0.54 -16.88 -9.31
CA GLN A 349 1.24 -16.93 -8.03
C GLN A 349 0.29 -16.77 -6.83
N LEU A 350 -0.73 -15.93 -6.92
CA LEU A 350 -1.76 -15.84 -5.87
C LEU A 350 -2.60 -17.12 -5.79
N ALA A 351 -2.86 -17.80 -6.92
CA ALA A 351 -3.65 -19.03 -6.96
C ALA A 351 -3.14 -20.10 -6.00
N HIS A 352 -1.82 -20.20 -5.78
CA HIS A 352 -1.23 -21.14 -4.82
C HIS A 352 -1.63 -20.85 -3.36
N GLN A 353 -1.96 -19.59 -3.03
CA GLN A 353 -2.37 -19.16 -1.69
C GLN A 353 -3.89 -19.10 -1.51
N MET A 354 -4.66 -19.18 -2.60
CA MET A 354 -6.12 -19.10 -2.56
C MET A 354 -6.80 -20.14 -1.66
N PRO A 355 -6.35 -21.40 -1.53
CA PRO A 355 -6.95 -22.32 -0.59
C PRO A 355 -6.91 -21.81 0.86
N LEU A 356 -5.79 -21.22 1.28
CA LEU A 356 -5.65 -20.62 2.61
C LEU A 356 -6.50 -19.36 2.73
N VAL A 357 -6.43 -18.46 1.74
CA VAL A 357 -7.21 -17.21 1.75
C VAL A 357 -8.71 -17.51 1.85
N ARG A 358 -9.24 -18.41 1.01
CA ARG A 358 -10.63 -18.86 1.06
C ARG A 358 -11.00 -19.43 2.42
N LYS A 359 -10.11 -20.25 3.00
CA LYS A 359 -10.39 -20.86 4.31
C LYS A 359 -10.45 -19.82 5.42
N LEU A 360 -9.60 -18.80 5.38
CA LEU A 360 -9.54 -17.74 6.37
C LEU A 360 -10.66 -16.70 6.23
N THR A 361 -11.18 -16.48 5.01
CA THR A 361 -12.33 -15.61 4.77
C THR A 361 -13.68 -16.32 4.90
N SER A 362 -13.69 -17.66 4.95
CA SER A 362 -14.91 -18.44 5.15
C SER A 362 -15.55 -18.10 6.51
N PRO A 363 -16.87 -17.88 6.58
CA PRO A 363 -17.55 -17.60 7.83
C PRO A 363 -17.32 -18.73 8.85
N LEU A 364 -17.02 -18.36 10.10
CA LEU A 364 -17.02 -19.34 11.19
C LEU A 364 -18.45 -19.85 11.43
N PRO A 365 -18.61 -21.08 11.99
CA PRO A 365 -19.89 -21.58 12.42
C PRO A 365 -20.60 -20.59 13.36
N PRO A 366 -21.95 -20.58 13.39
CA PRO A 366 -22.69 -19.81 14.38
C PRO A 366 -22.19 -20.11 15.78
N LEU A 367 -22.13 -19.08 16.63
CA LEU A 367 -21.86 -19.29 18.05
C LEU A 367 -22.99 -20.19 18.58
N PRO A 368 -22.67 -21.31 19.26
CA PRO A 368 -23.71 -22.20 19.76
C PRO A 368 -24.65 -21.43 20.67
N HIS A 369 -25.96 -21.59 20.46
CA HIS A 369 -26.95 -21.09 21.41
C HIS A 369 -26.66 -21.73 22.77
N VAL A 370 -26.49 -20.90 23.81
CA VAL A 370 -26.45 -21.35 25.22
C VAL A 370 -27.83 -21.87 25.68
N ALA A 371 -28.78 -22.09 24.76
CA ALA A 371 -30.02 -22.78 25.06
C ALA A 371 -29.76 -24.29 25.17
N SER A 372 -29.41 -24.72 26.38
CA SER A 372 -29.54 -26.10 26.87
C SER A 372 -28.63 -27.18 26.29
N THR A 373 -27.31 -26.95 26.23
CA THR A 373 -26.42 -28.10 26.45
C THR A 373 -26.46 -28.43 27.94
N ARG A 374 -27.53 -29.11 28.38
CA ARG A 374 -27.45 -29.96 29.57
C ARG A 374 -26.35 -30.96 29.24
N VAL A 375 -25.12 -30.65 29.66
CA VAL A 375 -24.09 -31.65 29.80
C VAL A 375 -24.70 -32.69 30.71
N ARG A 376 -25.18 -33.80 30.14
CA ARG A 376 -25.43 -35.01 30.89
C ARG A 376 -24.07 -35.37 31.45
N MET A 377 -23.80 -34.95 32.68
CA MET A 377 -22.84 -35.59 33.54
C MET A 377 -23.29 -37.05 33.56
N ALA A 378 -22.57 -37.90 32.84
CA ALA A 378 -22.65 -39.33 33.09
C ALA A 378 -22.22 -39.52 34.55
N VAL A 379 -23.09 -40.21 35.28
CA VAL A 379 -23.12 -40.45 36.73
C VAL A 379 -21.75 -40.88 37.26
#